data_AF-A0A9D1A7L2-F1
#
_entry.id   AF-A0A9D1A7L2-F1
#
_cell.length_a   1.000
_cell.length_b   1.000
_cell.length_c   1.000
_cell.angle_alpha   90.00
_cell.angle_beta   90.00
_cell.angle_gamma   90.00
#
_symmetry.space_group_name_H-M   'P 1'
#
loop_
_entity.id
_entity.type
_entity.pdbx_description
1 polymer ?
#
loop_
_entity_poly.entity_id
_entity_poly.type
_entity_poly.pdbx_seq_one_letter_code
_entity_poly.pdbx_strand_id
1 'polypeptide(L)'
;MGTGNCGFHVEADWDSYPEGAYMITLTVEGHSIPQTLYHTTGADDSLVPLGVFKTTAYCPCQSCSEGWGRHTSSGKMASANHTVAVDPKVIPVGSHLLIDGTEYVAEDVGGGVKGNHIDIFYNTHAETRSHGTRSSEVFLIL
;
A
#
# COMPACT_ATOMS: atom_id res chain seq x y z
N MET A 1 -41.64 -20.37 -6.39
CA MET A 1 -41.11 -19.54 -7.49
C MET A 1 -40.27 -18.45 -6.86
N GLY A 2 -38.97 -18.42 -7.15
CA GLY A 2 -38.03 -17.44 -6.59
C GLY A 2 -38.23 -16.06 -7.21
N THR A 3 -38.01 -15.00 -6.45
CA THR A 3 -38.31 -13.59 -6.77
C THR A 3 -37.37 -12.96 -7.80
N GLY A 4 -36.53 -13.73 -8.49
CA GLY A 4 -35.66 -13.24 -9.56
C GLY A 4 -34.44 -12.43 -9.13
N ASN A 5 -34.29 -12.12 -7.83
CA ASN A 5 -33.11 -11.43 -7.30
C ASN A 5 -32.40 -12.32 -6.26
N CYS A 6 -31.42 -13.10 -6.73
CA CYS A 6 -30.50 -13.83 -5.85
C CYS A 6 -29.45 -12.84 -5.32
N GLY A 7 -29.75 -12.15 -4.23
CA GLY A 7 -28.80 -11.28 -3.52
C GLY A 7 -28.58 -11.74 -2.09
N PHE A 8 -27.45 -11.37 -1.50
CA PHE A 8 -27.16 -11.52 -0.08
C PHE A 8 -26.80 -10.14 0.49
N HIS A 9 -27.04 -9.94 1.78
CA HIS A 9 -26.69 -8.74 2.51
C HIS A 9 -25.85 -9.11 3.73
N VAL A 10 -24.89 -8.27 4.08
CA VAL A 10 -24.04 -8.41 5.27
C VAL A 10 -24.16 -7.12 6.06
N GLU A 11 -24.60 -7.23 7.31
CA GLU A 11 -24.65 -6.11 8.26
C GLU A 11 -23.43 -6.20 9.18
N ALA A 12 -22.74 -5.06 9.35
CA ALA A 12 -21.65 -4.91 10.29
C ALA A 12 -21.95 -3.71 11.20
N ASP A 13 -21.83 -3.90 12.51
CA ASP A 13 -21.96 -2.83 13.50
C ASP A 13 -20.65 -2.07 13.61
N TRP A 14 -20.46 -1.08 12.72
CA TRP A 14 -19.22 -0.32 12.61
C TRP A 14 -18.80 0.37 13.91
N ASP A 15 -19.75 0.79 14.74
CA ASP A 15 -19.50 1.46 16.03
C ASP A 15 -18.92 0.50 17.08
N SER A 16 -19.05 -0.82 16.88
CA SER A 16 -18.48 -1.85 17.76
C SER A 16 -17.01 -2.16 17.47
N TYR A 17 -16.50 -1.77 16.30
CA TYR A 17 -15.12 -2.00 15.92
C TYR A 17 -14.23 -0.84 16.37
N PRO A 18 -12.96 -1.09 16.74
CA PRO A 18 -12.01 -0.01 17.03
C PRO A 18 -11.90 0.97 15.86
N GLU A 19 -11.47 2.20 16.12
CA GLU A 19 -11.19 3.16 15.05
C GLU A 19 -10.09 2.62 14.12
N GLY A 20 -10.26 2.81 12.81
CA GLY A 20 -9.29 2.34 11.81
C GLY A 20 -9.87 2.14 10.42
N ALA A 21 -8.99 1.68 9.51
CA ALA A 21 -9.34 1.33 8.14
C ALA A 21 -9.62 -0.18 8.01
N TYR A 22 -10.75 -0.50 7.39
CA TYR A 22 -11.25 -1.86 7.22
C TYR A 22 -11.33 -2.22 5.74
N MET A 23 -10.79 -3.39 5.42
CA MET A 23 -10.92 -4.02 4.12
C MET A 23 -12.05 -5.05 4.17
N ILE A 24 -13.05 -4.86 3.31
CA ILE A 24 -14.20 -5.74 3.19
C ILE A 24 -13.97 -6.62 1.96
N THR A 25 -13.70 -7.90 2.20
CA THR A 25 -13.57 -8.92 1.16
C THR A 25 -14.72 -9.89 1.23
N LEU A 26 -15.21 -10.30 0.06
CA LEU A 26 -16.24 -11.31 -0.06
C LEU A 26 -15.64 -12.54 -0.73
N THR A 27 -15.75 -13.68 -0.07
CA THR A 27 -15.22 -14.96 -0.57
C THR A 27 -16.33 -15.99 -0.65
N VAL A 28 -16.48 -16.63 -1.80
CA VAL A 28 -17.45 -17.71 -2.05
C VAL A 28 -16.67 -18.98 -2.39
N GLU A 29 -16.80 -20.02 -1.58
CA GLU A 29 -16.08 -21.30 -1.77
C GLU A 29 -14.56 -21.12 -1.96
N GLY A 30 -13.95 -20.21 -1.20
CA GLY A 30 -12.52 -19.91 -1.29
C GLY A 30 -12.12 -18.99 -2.45
N HIS A 31 -13.06 -18.57 -3.30
CA HIS A 31 -12.80 -17.61 -4.37
C HIS A 31 -13.22 -16.20 -3.93
N SER A 32 -12.25 -15.31 -3.78
CA SER A 32 -12.53 -13.90 -3.49
C SER A 32 -13.14 -13.23 -4.73
N ILE A 33 -14.24 -12.51 -4.52
CA ILE A 33 -14.85 -11.68 -5.55
C ILE A 33 -13.89 -10.50 -5.79
N PRO A 34 -13.61 -10.12 -7.06
CA PRO A 34 -12.56 -9.16 -7.42
C PRO A 34 -12.83 -7.72 -6.97
N GLN A 35 -13.91 -7.47 -6.25
CA GLN A 35 -14.25 -6.18 -5.69
C GLN A 35 -13.96 -6.17 -4.20
N THR A 36 -12.93 -5.41 -3.82
CA THR A 36 -12.66 -5.05 -2.43
C THR A 36 -13.37 -3.74 -2.11
N LEU A 37 -14.09 -3.71 -1.00
CA LEU A 37 -14.68 -2.47 -0.46
C LEU A 37 -13.89 -2.02 0.76
N TYR A 38 -13.99 -0.75 1.11
CA TYR A 38 -13.29 -0.17 2.25
C TYR A 38 -14.25 0.63 3.11
N HIS A 39 -13.98 0.64 4.42
CA HIS A 39 -14.70 1.47 5.38
C HIS A 39 -13.72 2.00 6.43
N THR A 40 -13.94 3.21 6.91
CA THR A 40 -13.17 3.82 8.00
C THR A 40 -14.13 4.11 9.15
N THR A 41 -13.74 3.73 10.36
CA THR A 41 -14.47 4.05 11.60
C THR A 41 -13.63 4.97 12.47
N GLY A 42 -14.29 5.87 13.21
CA GLY A 42 -13.61 6.94 13.94
C GLY A 42 -13.20 8.09 13.02
N ALA A 43 -13.21 9.30 13.56
CA ALA A 43 -12.92 10.52 12.83
C ALA A 43 -11.42 10.69 12.55
N ASP A 44 -10.82 9.71 11.86
CA ASP A 44 -9.64 9.98 11.05
C ASP A 44 -10.08 9.89 9.58
N ASP A 45 -10.75 10.95 9.15
CA ASP A 45 -11.16 11.24 7.76
C ASP A 45 -9.94 11.38 6.82
N SER A 46 -8.75 10.94 7.27
CA SER A 46 -7.46 11.10 6.62
C SER A 46 -7.02 9.86 5.83
N LEU A 47 -7.61 8.67 6.01
CA LEU A 47 -7.18 7.48 5.27
C LEU A 47 -8.05 7.22 4.03
N VAL A 48 -7.50 7.47 2.85
CA VAL A 48 -8.16 7.18 1.57
C VAL A 48 -7.58 5.90 0.97
N PRO A 49 -8.36 4.84 0.74
CA PRO A 49 -7.86 3.61 0.12
C PRO A 49 -7.44 3.87 -1.33
N LEU A 50 -6.21 3.47 -1.67
CA LEU A 50 -5.68 3.51 -3.04
C LEU A 50 -5.80 2.15 -3.74
N GLY A 51 -6.06 1.08 -2.98
CA GLY A 51 -6.18 -0.29 -3.46
C GLY A 51 -4.93 -1.12 -3.22
N VAL A 52 -4.90 -2.30 -3.84
CA VAL A 52 -3.78 -3.25 -3.72
C VAL A 52 -2.64 -2.87 -4.68
N PHE A 53 -1.44 -2.73 -4.12
CA PHE A 53 -0.21 -2.48 -4.85
C PHE A 53 0.73 -3.68 -4.74
N LYS A 54 1.48 -3.92 -5.81
CA LYS A 54 2.69 -4.74 -5.70
C LYS A 54 3.70 -3.97 -4.87
N THR A 55 4.26 -4.58 -3.83
CA THR A 55 5.40 -4.03 -3.11
C THR A 55 6.66 -4.85 -3.37
N THR A 56 7.76 -4.16 -3.62
CA THR A 56 9.10 -4.73 -3.62
C THR A 56 9.98 -3.99 -2.62
N ALA A 57 11.25 -4.35 -2.56
CA ALA A 57 12.20 -3.71 -1.68
C ALA A 57 13.51 -3.41 -2.40
N TYR A 58 14.06 -2.23 -2.09
CA TYR A 58 15.38 -1.79 -2.52
C TYR A 58 16.20 -1.30 -1.33
N CYS A 59 17.51 -1.22 -1.50
CA CYS A 59 18.45 -0.76 -0.48
C CYS A 59 19.59 0.02 -1.14
N PRO A 60 20.49 0.65 -0.38
CA PRO A 60 21.48 1.55 -0.95
C PRO A 60 22.68 0.83 -1.60
N CYS A 61 22.59 -0.49 -1.82
CA CYS A 61 23.66 -1.22 -2.50
C CYS A 61 23.63 -0.90 -4.00
N GLN A 62 24.77 -1.06 -4.66
CA GLN A 62 24.93 -0.71 -6.07
C GLN A 62 23.93 -1.45 -7.00
N SER A 63 23.60 -2.71 -6.70
CA SER A 63 22.69 -3.49 -7.54
C SER A 63 21.22 -3.09 -7.43
N CYS A 64 20.80 -2.59 -6.26
CA CYS A 64 19.40 -2.18 -6.03
C CYS A 64 19.17 -0.71 -6.39
N SER A 65 20.17 0.13 -6.19
CA SER A 65 20.08 1.59 -6.39
C SER A 65 20.79 2.08 -7.65
N GLU A 66 21.32 1.19 -8.49
CA GLU A 66 22.12 1.55 -9.68
C GLU A 66 23.30 2.50 -9.36
N GLY A 67 23.83 2.44 -8.13
CA GLY A 67 24.91 3.28 -7.65
C GLY A 67 24.49 4.61 -7.02
N TRP A 68 23.18 4.94 -7.00
CA TRP A 68 22.64 6.15 -6.36
C TRP A 68 22.62 6.07 -4.82
N GLY A 69 22.78 4.88 -4.25
CA GLY A 69 22.82 4.70 -2.80
C GLY A 69 21.50 5.10 -2.15
N ARG A 70 21.51 6.17 -1.36
CA ARG A 70 20.34 6.70 -0.65
C ARG A 70 19.73 7.93 -1.32
N HIS A 71 20.29 8.41 -2.41
CA HIS A 71 19.78 9.61 -3.07
C HIS A 71 18.45 9.31 -3.76
N THR A 72 17.40 10.03 -3.35
CA THR A 72 16.05 9.89 -3.93
C THR A 72 15.79 10.97 -4.98
N SER A 73 14.80 10.74 -5.85
CA SER A 73 14.35 11.74 -6.84
C SER A 73 13.84 13.05 -6.21
N SER A 74 13.39 13.07 -4.96
CA SER A 74 12.98 14.30 -4.26
C SER A 74 14.16 15.12 -3.71
N GLY A 75 15.38 14.57 -3.75
CA GLY A 75 16.57 15.16 -3.14
C GLY A 75 16.76 14.84 -1.66
N LYS A 76 15.82 14.12 -1.03
CA LYS A 76 15.98 13.60 0.34
C LYS A 76 16.83 12.34 0.36
N MET A 77 17.34 11.99 1.54
CA MET A 77 18.08 10.75 1.76
C MET A 77 17.14 9.65 2.24
N ALA A 78 17.11 8.53 1.52
CA ALA A 78 16.24 7.42 1.84
C ALA A 78 16.54 6.81 3.22
N SER A 79 15.49 6.54 3.99
CA SER A 79 15.55 5.86 5.29
C SER A 79 14.53 4.74 5.40
N ALA A 80 14.91 3.65 6.07
CA ALA A 80 14.03 2.50 6.25
C ALA A 80 12.85 2.86 7.16
N ASN A 81 11.71 2.20 6.97
CA ASN A 81 10.44 2.51 7.64
C ASN A 81 9.98 3.97 7.43
N HIS A 82 10.33 4.55 6.28
CA HIS A 82 9.96 5.93 5.93
C HIS A 82 9.90 6.11 4.42
N THR A 83 10.97 5.88 3.68
CA THR A 83 11.01 6.21 2.25
C THR A 83 10.44 5.09 1.37
N VAL A 84 9.63 5.47 0.38
CA VAL A 84 9.24 4.61 -0.74
C VAL A 84 9.44 5.27 -2.09
N ALA A 85 9.73 4.45 -3.10
CA ALA A 85 9.69 4.85 -4.50
C ALA A 85 8.32 4.51 -5.11
N VAL A 86 7.77 5.41 -5.92
CA VAL A 86 6.42 5.29 -6.50
C VAL A 86 6.39 5.68 -7.98
N ASP A 87 5.25 5.41 -8.64
CA ASP A 87 4.90 6.09 -9.89
C ASP A 87 4.20 7.43 -9.59
N PRO A 88 4.81 8.59 -9.89
CA PRO A 88 4.23 9.90 -9.59
C PRO A 88 2.93 10.19 -10.33
N LYS A 89 2.58 9.42 -11.37
CA LYS A 89 1.28 9.54 -12.05
C LYS A 89 0.14 8.90 -11.27
N VAL A 90 0.46 7.99 -10.35
CA VAL A 90 -0.51 7.28 -9.50
C VAL A 90 -0.48 7.85 -8.08
N ILE A 91 0.72 8.00 -7.51
CA ILE A 91 0.93 8.54 -6.16
C ILE A 91 1.86 9.75 -6.26
N PRO A 92 1.39 10.98 -6.04
CA PRO A 92 2.23 12.16 -6.06
C PRO A 92 3.39 12.07 -5.06
N VAL A 93 4.57 12.59 -5.44
CA VAL A 93 5.71 12.71 -4.53
C VAL A 93 5.32 13.61 -3.35
N GLY A 94 5.69 13.19 -2.14
CA GLY A 94 5.33 13.83 -0.87
C GLY A 94 4.11 13.22 -0.20
N SER A 95 3.38 12.31 -0.87
CA SER A 95 2.23 11.62 -0.27
C SER A 95 2.67 10.78 0.93
N HIS A 96 1.89 10.82 2.00
CA HIS A 96 2.01 9.94 3.15
C HIS A 96 1.14 8.70 2.92
N LEU A 97 1.70 7.52 3.13
CA LEU A 97 1.08 6.24 2.82
C LEU A 97 1.09 5.33 4.05
N LEU A 98 0.01 4.62 4.30
CA LEU A 98 -0.04 3.54 5.27
C LEU A 98 0.00 2.20 4.51
N ILE A 99 1.03 1.39 4.79
CA ILE A 99 1.24 0.06 4.19
C ILE A 99 1.57 -0.93 5.30
N ASP A 100 0.75 -1.98 5.44
CA ASP A 100 0.92 -3.03 6.47
C ASP A 100 1.14 -2.46 7.90
N GLY A 101 0.44 -1.36 8.23
CA GLY A 101 0.52 -0.69 9.53
C GLY A 101 1.75 0.20 9.74
N THR A 102 2.57 0.41 8.71
CA THR A 102 3.72 1.32 8.74
C THR A 102 3.46 2.53 7.85
N GLU A 103 3.73 3.72 8.37
CA GLU A 103 3.67 4.97 7.59
C GLU A 103 4.94 5.15 6.76
N TYR A 104 4.76 5.56 5.51
CA TYR A 104 5.80 5.86 4.56
C TYR A 104 5.53 7.20 3.85
N VAL A 105 6.57 7.80 3.28
CA VAL A 105 6.50 8.99 2.45
C VAL A 105 7.05 8.68 1.06
N ALA A 106 6.27 9.04 0.04
CA ALA A 106 6.65 8.92 -1.36
C ALA A 106 7.74 9.95 -1.71
N GLU A 107 9.00 9.60 -1.55
CA GLU A 107 10.13 10.54 -1.73
C GLU A 107 11.01 10.17 -2.93
N ASP A 108 10.78 9.03 -3.56
CA ASP A 108 11.61 8.52 -4.64
C ASP A 108 10.80 8.09 -5.86
N VAL A 109 11.47 8.00 -7.02
CA VAL A 109 10.87 7.58 -8.29
C VAL A 109 11.83 6.64 -8.99
N GLY A 110 11.47 5.35 -9.07
CA GLY A 110 12.24 4.34 -9.76
C GLY A 110 11.84 4.17 -11.23
N GLY A 111 12.81 3.87 -12.10
CA GLY A 111 12.55 3.59 -13.52
C GLY A 111 11.57 2.42 -13.72
N GLY A 112 11.74 1.35 -12.94
CA GLY A 112 10.88 0.15 -12.95
C GLY A 112 9.62 0.21 -12.05
N VAL A 113 9.45 1.30 -11.30
CA VAL A 113 8.29 1.49 -10.42
C VAL A 113 7.21 2.26 -11.21
N LYS A 114 6.18 1.53 -11.67
CA LYS A 114 5.17 2.02 -12.62
C LYS A 114 3.79 1.44 -12.28
N GLY A 115 2.74 2.26 -12.39
CA GLY A 115 1.38 1.87 -12.04
C GLY A 115 1.23 1.59 -10.54
N ASN A 116 0.48 0.54 -10.19
CA ASN A 116 0.27 0.11 -8.80
C ASN A 116 1.47 -0.70 -8.27
N HIS A 117 2.65 -0.09 -8.28
CA HIS A 117 3.90 -0.63 -7.78
C HIS A 117 4.55 0.36 -6.81
N ILE A 118 4.96 -0.12 -5.64
CA ILE A 118 5.73 0.64 -4.65
C ILE A 118 7.00 -0.14 -4.34
N ASP A 119 8.15 0.53 -4.31
CA ASP A 119 9.42 -0.07 -3.91
C ASP A 119 9.85 0.51 -2.56
N ILE A 120 9.91 -0.33 -1.52
CA ILE A 120 10.13 0.10 -0.14
C ILE A 120 11.62 0.13 0.16
N PHE A 121 12.10 1.24 0.73
CA PHE A 121 13.51 1.34 1.08
C PHE A 121 13.83 0.56 2.37
N TYR A 122 14.90 -0.23 2.33
CA TYR A 122 15.50 -0.92 3.47
C TYR A 122 16.99 -0.56 3.61
N ASN A 123 17.53 -0.76 4.82
CA ASN A 123 18.93 -0.41 5.09
C ASN A 123 19.91 -1.41 4.47
N THR A 124 19.52 -2.67 4.36
CA THR A 124 20.39 -3.76 3.93
C THR A 124 19.76 -4.63 2.84
N HIS A 125 20.63 -5.24 2.02
CA HIS A 125 20.19 -6.15 0.97
C HIS A 125 19.64 -7.49 1.52
N ALA A 126 19.95 -7.83 2.78
CA ALA A 126 19.34 -8.99 3.42
C ALA A 126 17.86 -8.72 3.74
N GLU A 127 17.55 -7.53 4.28
CA GLU A 127 16.17 -7.12 4.55
C GLU A 127 15.32 -7.05 3.27
N THR A 128 15.88 -6.56 2.16
CA THR A 128 15.14 -6.54 0.88
C THR A 128 14.77 -7.95 0.42
N ARG A 129 15.68 -8.92 0.56
CA ARG A 129 15.40 -10.32 0.24
C ARG A 129 14.35 -10.93 1.17
N SER A 130 14.39 -10.58 2.46
CA SER A 130 13.40 -11.01 3.44
C SER A 130 12.02 -10.40 3.17
N HIS A 131 11.95 -9.17 2.65
CA HIS A 131 10.70 -8.57 2.21
C HIS A 131 10.13 -9.34 1.00
N GLY A 132 10.94 -9.54 -0.03
CA GLY A 132 10.54 -10.25 -1.26
C GLY A 132 9.65 -9.41 -2.17
N THR A 133 8.62 -10.03 -2.76
CA THR A 133 7.56 -9.34 -3.50
C THR A 133 6.24 -9.68 -2.85
N ARG A 134 5.42 -8.67 -2.56
CA ARG A 134 4.12 -8.85 -1.91
C ARG A 134 3.04 -8.07 -2.66
N SER A 135 1.80 -8.38 -2.33
CA SER A 135 0.65 -7.55 -2.64
C SER A 135 0.16 -6.98 -1.33
N SER A 136 0.26 -5.66 -1.16
CA SER A 136 -0.15 -4.98 0.07
C SER A 136 -1.24 -3.96 -0.24
N GLU A 137 -2.16 -3.80 0.69
CA GLU A 137 -3.15 -2.72 0.66
C GLU A 137 -2.46 -1.40 0.99
N VAL A 138 -2.82 -0.33 0.28
CA VAL A 138 -2.21 0.99 0.45
C VAL A 138 -3.30 2.02 0.71
N PHE A 139 -3.10 2.80 1.76
CA PHE A 139 -3.94 3.97 2.06
C PHE A 139 -3.11 5.24 1.92
N LEU A 140 -3.70 6.27 1.35
CA LEU A 140 -3.21 7.64 1.41
C LEU A 140 -3.61 8.26 2.74
N ILE A 141 -2.67 8.91 3.41
CA ILE A 141 -2.91 9.73 4.60
C ILE A 141 -3.04 11.20 4.14
N LEU A 142 -4.18 11.85 4.42
CA LEU A 142 -4.51 13.23 4.04
C LEU A 142 -3.98 14.28 5.03
#